data_AF-A0A0R3SZN8-F1
#
_entry.id   AF-A0A0R3SZN8-F1
#
_cell.length_a   1.000
_cell.length_b   1.000
_cell.length_c   1.000
_cell.angle_alpha   90.00
_cell.angle_beta   90.00
_cell.angle_gamma   90.00
#
_symmetry.space_group_name_H-M   'P 1'
#
loop_
_entity.id
_entity.type
_entity.pdbx_description
1 polymer ?
#
loop_
_entity_poly.entity_id
_entity_poly.type
_entity_poly.pdbx_seq_one_letter_code
_entity_poly.pdbx_strand_id
1 'polypeptide(L)'
;MPEAKSGCSATALLGWKFVVVGGEGSNGVSKRVHLLTQEKGAWQWKSLPSMLTARIKPGIAYYESQVFVAGGNFNKDFDIECLKVPQDEGIPHQWTLISTLDFVPTSGVQLLIYRKKLHLHGTYGRIVY
;
A
#
# COMPACT_ATOMS: atom_id res chain seq x y z
N MET A 1 3.57 7.00 14.05
CA MET A 1 3.94 7.31 12.65
C MET A 1 4.93 8.46 12.68
N PRO A 2 5.95 8.53 11.80
CA PRO A 2 6.96 9.59 11.84
C PRO A 2 6.42 10.99 11.51
N GLU A 3 5.29 11.06 10.84
CA GLU A 3 4.62 12.30 10.42
C GLU A 3 3.11 12.17 10.59
N ALA A 4 2.42 13.27 10.91
CA ALA A 4 0.96 13.30 11.01
C ALA A 4 0.35 13.31 9.59
N LYS A 5 -0.51 12.33 9.31
CA LYS A 5 -1.21 12.17 8.02
C LYS A 5 -2.61 11.63 8.23
N SER A 6 -3.53 12.03 7.35
CA SER A 6 -4.87 11.43 7.23
C SER A 6 -4.96 10.58 5.96
N GLY A 7 -5.94 9.66 5.89
CA GLY A 7 -6.15 8.84 4.69
C GLY A 7 -5.01 7.87 4.37
N CYS A 8 -4.20 7.48 5.36
CA CYS A 8 -3.25 6.38 5.19
C CYS A 8 -3.99 5.03 5.18
N SER A 9 -3.39 4.03 4.57
CA SER A 9 -3.84 2.64 4.66
C SER A 9 -2.75 1.76 5.24
N ALA A 10 -3.14 0.73 5.97
CA ALA A 10 -2.20 -0.18 6.62
C ALA A 10 -2.59 -1.64 6.41
N THR A 11 -1.59 -2.52 6.33
CA THR A 11 -1.78 -3.97 6.30
C THR A 11 -0.78 -4.65 7.23
N ALA A 12 -1.19 -5.76 7.82
CA ALA A 12 -0.31 -6.60 8.63
C ALA A 12 0.53 -7.49 7.72
N LEU A 13 1.82 -7.61 8.03
CA LEU A 13 2.73 -8.59 7.45
C LEU A 13 2.84 -9.82 8.38
N LEU A 14 3.75 -10.73 8.07
CA LEU A 14 4.12 -11.80 8.99
C LEU A 14 4.78 -11.25 10.27
N GLY A 15 4.34 -11.74 11.43
CA GLY A 15 4.81 -11.34 12.75
C GLY A 15 4.24 -9.99 13.22
N TRP A 16 4.96 -9.30 14.10
CA TRP A 16 4.57 -7.99 14.67
C TRP A 16 5.03 -6.83 13.76
N LYS A 17 4.67 -6.92 12.48
CA LYS A 17 5.09 -5.98 11.43
C LYS A 17 3.88 -5.45 10.66
N PHE A 18 3.82 -4.14 10.47
CA PHE A 18 2.74 -3.48 9.72
C PHE A 18 3.32 -2.53 8.69
N VAL A 19 2.81 -2.59 7.46
CA VAL A 19 3.15 -1.63 6.42
C VAL A 19 2.07 -0.58 6.35
N VAL A 20 2.47 0.69 6.33
CA VAL A 20 1.58 1.84 6.21
C VAL A 20 1.97 2.68 5.01
N VAL A 21 1.01 2.99 4.15
CA VAL A 21 1.23 3.63 2.86
C VAL A 21 0.41 4.91 2.70
N GLY A 22 0.95 5.84 1.92
CA GLY A 22 0.23 6.99 1.38
C GLY A 22 -0.26 7.96 2.45
N GLY A 23 -1.45 8.52 2.21
CA GLY A 23 -2.08 9.54 3.02
C GLY A 23 -1.66 10.96 2.64
N GLU A 24 -2.27 11.93 3.31
CA GLU A 24 -2.05 13.35 3.10
C GLU A 24 -1.70 14.03 4.42
N GLY A 25 -0.64 14.84 4.38
CA GLY A 25 -0.19 15.66 5.50
C GLY A 25 0.12 17.08 5.02
N SER A 26 0.90 17.84 5.79
CA SER A 26 1.27 19.22 5.45
C SER A 26 2.03 19.36 4.13
N ASN A 27 2.70 18.30 3.67
CA ASN A 27 3.44 18.27 2.41
C ASN A 27 2.62 17.75 1.22
N GLY A 28 1.29 17.68 1.37
CA GLY A 28 0.37 17.14 0.36
C GLY A 28 0.27 15.62 0.37
N VAL A 29 -0.21 15.06 -0.75
CA VAL A 29 -0.42 13.61 -0.93
C VAL A 29 0.94 12.89 -0.99
N SER A 30 1.07 11.84 -0.20
CA SER A 30 2.33 11.15 0.01
C SER A 30 2.43 9.86 -0.80
N LYS A 31 3.65 9.57 -1.27
CA LYS A 31 4.06 8.26 -1.80
C LYS A 31 4.89 7.45 -0.79
N ARG A 32 5.05 7.97 0.43
CA ARG A 32 5.91 7.36 1.46
C ARG A 32 5.29 6.07 1.97
N VAL A 33 6.19 5.15 2.32
CA VAL A 33 5.86 3.85 2.87
C VAL A 33 6.67 3.68 4.15
N HIS A 34 5.99 3.29 5.22
CA HIS A 34 6.62 3.03 6.50
C HIS A 34 6.32 1.62 6.97
N LEU A 35 7.33 1.01 7.57
CA LEU A 35 7.22 -0.25 8.28
C LEU A 35 7.23 0.03 9.78
N LEU A 36 6.19 -0.43 10.46
CA LEU A 36 6.12 -0.47 11.91
C LEU A 36 6.50 -1.88 12.37
N THR A 37 7.62 -2.02 13.08
CA THR A 37 8.06 -3.29 13.68
C THR A 37 8.01 -3.21 15.20
N GLN A 38 7.81 -4.35 15.85
CA GLN A 38 8.08 -4.50 17.28
C GLN A 38 9.42 -5.19 17.48
N GLU A 39 10.37 -4.52 18.11
CA GLU A 39 11.70 -5.05 18.42
C GLU A 39 11.98 -4.85 19.91
N LYS A 40 12.30 -5.94 20.62
CA LYS A 40 12.65 -5.93 22.06
C LYS A 40 11.59 -5.24 22.94
N GLY A 41 10.31 -5.44 22.65
CA GLY A 41 9.20 -4.85 23.43
C GLY A 41 8.85 -3.41 23.04
N ALA A 42 9.57 -2.78 22.12
CA ALA A 42 9.31 -1.41 21.67
C ALA A 42 8.88 -1.36 20.19
N TRP A 43 7.98 -0.45 19.87
CA TRP A 43 7.56 -0.18 18.49
C TRP A 43 8.52 0.79 17.80
N GLN A 44 8.93 0.46 16.58
CA GLN A 44 9.86 1.27 15.80
C GLN A 44 9.34 1.48 14.37
N TRP A 45 9.61 2.66 13.83
CA TRP A 45 9.27 3.02 12.46
C TRP A 45 10.52 2.97 11.58
N LYS A 46 10.44 2.30 10.44
CA LYS A 46 11.46 2.28 9.38
C LYS A 46 10.84 2.78 8.08
N SER A 47 11.63 3.50 7.28
CA SER A 47 11.21 3.90 5.93
C SER A 47 11.46 2.76 4.95
N LEU A 48 10.51 2.52 4.06
CA LEU A 48 10.65 1.60 2.93
C LEU A 48 10.74 2.39 1.62
N PRO A 49 11.14 1.75 0.50
CA PRO A 49 11.05 2.34 -0.82
C PRO A 49 9.68 2.98 -1.06
N SER A 50 9.66 4.19 -1.60
CA SER A 50 8.43 4.93 -1.87
C SER A 50 7.68 4.33 -3.06
N MET A 51 6.34 4.39 -3.01
CA MET A 51 5.45 4.03 -4.11
C MET A 51 5.75 4.82 -5.40
N LEU A 52 5.31 4.30 -6.54
CA LEU A 52 5.40 4.98 -7.85
C LEU A 52 4.50 6.21 -7.90
N THR A 53 3.31 6.12 -7.30
CA THR A 53 2.32 7.19 -7.28
C THR A 53 1.97 7.61 -5.84
N ALA A 54 1.74 8.89 -5.63
CA ALA A 54 1.24 9.41 -4.35
C ALA A 54 -0.27 9.08 -4.21
N ARG A 55 -0.67 8.57 -3.05
CA ARG A 55 -2.03 8.02 -2.84
C ARG A 55 -2.69 8.51 -1.56
N ILE A 56 -4.00 8.78 -1.61
CA ILE A 56 -4.87 9.01 -0.45
C ILE A 56 -5.97 7.95 -0.38
N LYS A 57 -6.18 7.36 0.80
CA LYS A 57 -7.13 6.25 1.04
C LYS A 57 -6.99 5.08 0.04
N PRO A 58 -5.77 4.59 -0.27
CA PRO A 58 -5.62 3.48 -1.20
C PRO A 58 -6.14 2.16 -0.61
N GLY A 59 -6.53 1.22 -1.46
CA GLY A 59 -6.65 -0.18 -1.05
C GLY A 59 -5.26 -0.76 -0.77
N ILE A 60 -5.13 -1.64 0.21
CA ILE A 60 -3.86 -2.33 0.52
C ILE A 60 -4.11 -3.79 0.92
N ALA A 61 -3.28 -4.71 0.43
CA ALA A 61 -3.30 -6.11 0.83
C ALA A 61 -1.88 -6.71 0.86
N TYR A 62 -1.67 -7.70 1.72
CA TYR A 62 -0.45 -8.49 1.76
C TYR A 62 -0.73 -9.93 1.32
N TYR A 63 0.05 -10.43 0.37
CA TYR A 63 -0.05 -11.80 -0.14
C TYR A 63 1.29 -12.29 -0.67
N GLU A 64 1.66 -13.53 -0.35
CA GLU A 64 2.89 -14.17 -0.85
C GLU A 64 4.14 -13.27 -0.77
N SER A 65 4.38 -12.67 0.40
CA SER A 65 5.51 -11.76 0.64
C SER A 65 5.51 -10.46 -0.18
N GLN A 66 4.37 -10.09 -0.75
CA GLN A 66 4.20 -8.86 -1.51
C GLN A 66 3.08 -8.00 -0.91
N VAL A 67 3.30 -6.70 -0.87
CA VAL A 67 2.29 -5.71 -0.54
C VAL A 67 1.75 -5.14 -1.84
N PHE A 68 0.45 -5.24 -2.04
CA PHE A 68 -0.28 -4.66 -3.16
C PHE A 68 -1.00 -3.40 -2.70
N VAL A 69 -0.91 -2.35 -3.51
CA VAL A 69 -1.60 -1.08 -3.28
C VAL A 69 -2.36 -0.71 -4.55
N ALA A 70 -3.62 -0.32 -4.41
CA ALA A 70 -4.48 0.01 -5.54
C ALA A 70 -5.28 1.29 -5.31
N GLY A 71 -5.40 2.08 -6.35
CA GLY A 71 -6.19 3.30 -6.34
C GLY A 71 -5.70 4.35 -5.35
N GLY A 72 -6.58 5.30 -5.03
CA GLY A 72 -6.23 6.46 -4.21
C GLY A 72 -5.32 7.47 -4.92
N ASN A 73 -5.08 7.28 -6.23
CA ASN A 73 -4.27 8.16 -7.06
C ASN A 73 -4.93 9.53 -7.16
N PHE A 74 -4.18 10.57 -6.83
CA PHE A 74 -4.63 11.93 -7.02
C PHE A 74 -4.33 12.37 -8.46
N ASN A 75 -5.36 12.74 -9.24
CA ASN A 75 -5.24 13.24 -10.62
C ASN A 75 -4.59 12.26 -11.64
N LYS A 76 -4.71 10.95 -11.45
CA LYS A 76 -4.24 9.93 -12.39
C LYS A 76 -5.22 8.77 -12.50
N ASP A 77 -5.02 7.96 -13.54
CA ASP A 77 -5.73 6.70 -13.74
C ASP A 77 -5.56 5.77 -12.53
N PHE A 78 -6.55 4.90 -12.38
CA PHE A 78 -6.52 3.88 -11.36
C PHE A 78 -5.43 2.87 -11.70
N ASP A 79 -4.51 2.62 -10.79
CA ASP A 79 -3.48 1.61 -10.97
C ASP A 79 -3.34 0.70 -9.75
N ILE A 80 -2.64 -0.41 -9.97
CA ILE A 80 -2.23 -1.36 -8.95
C ILE A 80 -0.72 -1.48 -9.04
N GLU A 81 -0.03 -1.29 -7.92
CA GLU A 81 1.40 -1.52 -7.79
C GLU A 81 1.69 -2.48 -6.63
N CYS A 82 2.83 -3.17 -6.70
CA CYS A 82 3.27 -4.03 -5.62
C CYS A 82 4.73 -3.79 -5.22
N LEU A 83 5.03 -4.12 -3.98
CA LEU A 83 6.38 -4.20 -3.43
C LEU A 83 6.58 -5.57 -2.80
N LYS A 84 7.61 -6.30 -3.24
CA LYS A 84 8.09 -7.46 -2.51
C LYS A 84 8.72 -6.97 -1.20
N VAL A 85 8.17 -7.43 -0.08
CA VAL A 85 8.65 -7.01 1.25
C VAL A 85 10.06 -7.56 1.45
N PRO A 86 11.03 -6.72 1.85
CA PRO A 86 12.39 -7.18 2.13
C PRO A 86 12.37 -8.24 3.22
N GLN A 87 12.83 -9.45 2.91
CA GLN A 87 13.19 -10.45 3.92
C GLN A 87 14.64 -10.24 4.39
N ASP A 88 15.51 -9.74 3.51
CA ASP A 88 16.91 -9.43 3.78
C ASP A 88 17.22 -7.95 3.44
N GLU A 89 18.04 -7.29 4.25
CA GLU A 89 18.33 -5.85 4.13
C GLU A 89 19.24 -5.47 2.93
N GLY A 90 19.66 -6.46 2.12
CA GLY A 90 20.69 -6.27 1.08
C GLY A 90 20.21 -6.14 -0.37
N ILE A 91 18.93 -6.35 -0.66
CA ILE A 91 18.42 -6.28 -2.04
C ILE A 91 17.68 -4.94 -2.24
N PRO A 92 18.08 -4.11 -3.21
CA PRO A 92 17.31 -2.92 -3.55
C PRO A 92 15.94 -3.37 -4.10
N HIS A 93 14.89 -3.06 -3.35
CA HIS A 93 13.52 -3.34 -3.74
C HIS A 93 12.89 -2.08 -4.32
N GLN A 94 12.18 -2.25 -5.43
CA GLN A 94 11.42 -1.19 -6.07
C GLN A 94 9.96 -1.62 -6.24
N TRP A 95 9.08 -0.64 -6.21
CA TRP A 95 7.67 -0.85 -6.56
C TRP A 95 7.55 -1.18 -8.04
N THR A 96 6.66 -2.12 -8.36
CA THR A 96 6.37 -2.55 -9.72
C THR A 96 4.90 -2.27 -10.03
N LEU A 97 4.64 -1.65 -11.19
CA LEU A 97 3.29 -1.47 -11.71
C LEU A 97 2.75 -2.82 -12.20
N ILE A 98 1.58 -3.22 -11.71
CA ILE A 98 0.92 -4.48 -12.05
C ILE A 98 -0.14 -4.27 -13.12
N SER A 99 -0.93 -3.21 -13.00
CA SER A 99 -2.05 -2.94 -13.91
C SER A 99 -2.43 -1.47 -13.84
N THR A 100 -2.83 -0.92 -14.98
CA THR A 100 -3.57 0.35 -15.10
C THR A 100 -4.99 0.05 -15.54
N LEU A 101 -5.94 0.85 -15.06
CA LEU A 101 -7.36 0.76 -15.35
C LEU A 101 -7.84 2.15 -15.74
N ASP A 102 -8.37 2.27 -16.95
CA ASP A 102 -8.70 3.55 -17.58
C ASP A 102 -9.81 4.31 -16.85
N PHE A 103 -10.61 3.64 -16.02
CA PHE A 103 -11.56 4.32 -15.13
C PHE A 103 -12.12 3.42 -14.02
N VAL A 104 -11.75 3.67 -12.76
CA VAL A 104 -12.48 3.18 -11.58
C VAL A 104 -12.68 4.36 -10.63
N PRO A 105 -13.90 4.67 -10.16
CA PRO A 105 -14.14 5.74 -9.20
C PRO A 105 -13.25 5.59 -7.97
N THR A 106 -12.56 6.67 -7.63
CA THR A 106 -11.36 6.72 -6.78
C THR A 106 -11.64 6.73 -5.28
N SER A 107 -12.90 6.55 -4.86
CA SER A 107 -13.30 6.62 -3.45
C SER A 107 -13.76 5.26 -2.90
N GLY A 108 -13.16 4.85 -1.78
CA GLY A 108 -13.59 3.68 -1.01
C GLY A 108 -13.16 2.34 -1.60
N VAL A 109 -11.89 2.24 -2.01
CA VAL A 109 -11.34 1.03 -2.62
C VAL A 109 -10.80 0.10 -1.54
N GLN A 110 -11.23 -1.16 -1.55
CA GLN A 110 -10.72 -2.19 -0.66
C GLN A 110 -10.06 -3.31 -1.47
N LEU A 111 -8.83 -3.64 -1.10
CA LEU A 111 -8.15 -4.83 -1.60
C LEU A 111 -8.27 -5.94 -0.56
N LEU A 112 -8.64 -7.13 -1.01
CA LEU A 112 -8.68 -8.31 -0.16
C LEU A 112 -8.14 -9.53 -0.91
N ILE A 113 -7.58 -10.47 -0.17
CA ILE A 113 -7.17 -11.76 -0.70
C ILE A 113 -8.25 -12.77 -0.40
N TYR A 114 -8.75 -13.45 -1.43
CA TYR A 114 -9.69 -14.55 -1.28
C TYR A 114 -9.38 -15.64 -2.31
N ARG A 115 -9.31 -16.90 -1.85
CA ARG A 115 -8.95 -18.06 -2.69
C ARG A 115 -7.69 -17.83 -3.56
N LYS A 116 -6.63 -17.28 -2.96
CA LYS A 116 -5.34 -16.99 -3.62
C LYS A 116 -5.40 -15.97 -4.76
N LYS A 117 -6.45 -15.16 -4.79
CA LYS A 117 -6.65 -14.09 -5.77
C LYS A 117 -6.78 -12.74 -5.09
N LEU A 118 -6.25 -11.71 -5.73
CA LEU A 118 -6.37 -10.34 -5.29
C LEU A 118 -7.70 -9.79 -5.82
N HIS A 119 -8.59 -9.47 -4.90
CA HIS A 119 -9.87 -8.88 -5.22
C HIS A 119 -9.85 -7.40 -4.91
N LEU A 120 -10.14 -6.63 -5.94
CA LEU A 120 -10.38 -5.22 -5.86
C LEU A 120 -11.88 -4.99 -5.75
N HIS A 121 -12.34 -4.46 -4.62
CA HIS A 121 -13.72 -4.05 -4.41
C HIS A 121 -13.76 -2.53 -4.38
N GLY A 122 -14.45 -1.95 -5.37
CA GLY A 122 -14.78 -0.54 -5.39
C GLY A 122 -16.29 -0.33 -5.23
N THR A 123 -16.68 0.93 -5.18
CA THR A 123 -18.09 1.36 -5.10
C THR A 123 -18.97 0.86 -6.26
N TYR A 124 -18.38 0.40 -7.37
CA TYR A 124 -19.10 0.02 -8.61
C TYR A 124 -18.80 -1.38 -9.14
N GLY A 125 -18.04 -2.21 -8.43
CA GLY A 125 -17.78 -3.59 -8.88
C GLY A 125 -16.57 -4.27 -8.25
N ARG A 126 -16.35 -5.53 -8.69
CA ARG A 126 -15.26 -6.40 -8.25
C ARG A 126 -14.37 -6.76 -9.45
N ILE A 127 -13.08 -6.48 -9.34
CA ILE A 127 -12.06 -6.95 -10.28
C ILE A 127 -11.22 -8.03 -9.57
N VAL A 128 -10.80 -9.06 -10.29
CA VAL A 128 -10.06 -10.21 -9.76
C VAL A 128 -8.76 -10.39 -10.52
N TYR A 129 -7.65 -10.43 -9.80
CA TYR A 129 -6.30 -10.74 -10.30
C TYR A 129 -5.81 -12.07 -9.71
#